data_AF-A0A8H6YPE7-F1
#
_entry.id   AF-A0A8H6YPE7-F1
#
_cell.length_a   1.000
_cell.length_b   1.000
_cell.length_c   1.000
_cell.angle_alpha   90.00
_cell.angle_beta   90.00
_cell.angle_gamma   90.00
#
_symmetry.space_group_name_H-M   'P 1'
#
loop_
_entity.id
_entity.type
_entity.pdbx_description
1 polymer ?
#
loop_
_entity_poly.entity_id
_entity_poly.type
_entity_poly.pdbx_seq_one_letter_code
_entity_poly.pdbx_strand_id
1 'polypeptide(L)'
;MSAGVATNPEPVPVPETVLQKAAKKFQLYNPIEATDELWRAYANNRLAAWAIRKRDKEAEKPGYESPDSDDNFTVYFQRDDTIHVFRSIRRTIRELEEEMGFPDGLLQKSIAVLSCDAAFEEAYDPRTVATLSRIYSPSRPTYVDVHFLYHCRMRYDHLEWHFSIGYKIHTRPKGRGPAKELPVDLDVKALKDELGGGLANMHTNKGWRSIAWATWDNLGGSNFGQRRVEQRSCDLYDEGIVDLHEALFGPLPEAAADGKLDLARRQASVNVVRLLLAAVGIDYEIACEDGEDDAPPGMDQKDIKQGHIEWMLCGLSDHWMAREVRRACGFQLQRDPIQEAAGEKDREEERTRELDYYDDGDDPANCRSQ
;
A
#
# COMPACT_ATOMS: atom_id res chain seq x y z
N MET A 1 -66.10 31.88 -30.39
CA MET A 1 -65.68 31.21 -29.14
C MET A 1 -64.35 30.52 -29.44
N SER A 2 -63.23 31.17 -29.12
CA SER A 2 -61.90 30.57 -29.33
C SER A 2 -61.54 29.76 -28.09
N ALA A 3 -61.42 28.45 -28.27
CA ALA A 3 -60.92 27.55 -27.24
C ALA A 3 -59.41 27.82 -27.07
N GLY A 4 -59.03 28.36 -25.91
CA GLY A 4 -57.63 28.52 -25.54
C GLY A 4 -56.99 27.15 -25.38
N VAL A 5 -55.96 26.89 -26.19
CA VAL A 5 -55.10 25.72 -26.07
C VAL A 5 -54.33 25.85 -24.77
N ALA A 6 -54.63 24.99 -23.79
CA ALA A 6 -53.89 24.91 -22.55
C ALA A 6 -52.48 24.39 -22.86
N THR A 7 -51.49 25.26 -22.78
CA THR A 7 -50.07 24.89 -22.81
C THR A 7 -49.75 24.12 -21.53
N ASN A 8 -49.41 22.84 -21.67
CA ASN A 8 -48.88 22.06 -20.54
C ASN A 8 -47.65 22.79 -19.98
N PRO A 9 -47.57 23.01 -18.65
CA PRO A 9 -46.41 23.62 -18.05
C PRO A 9 -45.18 22.74 -18.31
N GLU A 10 -44.10 23.36 -18.78
CA GLU A 10 -42.81 22.67 -18.93
C GLU A 10 -42.38 22.09 -17.57
N PRO A 11 -41.88 20.84 -17.54
CA PRO A 11 -41.44 20.21 -16.32
C PRO A 11 -40.26 21.00 -15.73
N VAL A 12 -40.41 21.48 -14.49
CA VAL A 12 -39.35 22.17 -13.75
C VAL A 12 -38.20 21.17 -13.54
N PRO A 13 -36.97 21.49 -13.95
CA PRO A 13 -35.84 20.57 -13.80
C PRO A 13 -35.57 20.32 -12.32
N VAL A 14 -35.59 19.04 -11.93
CA VAL A 14 -35.27 18.61 -10.57
C VAL A 14 -33.82 18.99 -10.26
N PRO A 15 -33.54 19.68 -9.14
CA PRO A 15 -32.18 20.04 -8.77
C PRO A 15 -31.31 18.80 -8.64
N GLU A 16 -30.14 18.83 -9.27
CA GLU A 16 -29.18 17.74 -9.19
C GLU A 16 -28.63 17.57 -7.76
N THR A 17 -28.72 16.34 -7.25
CA THR A 17 -28.22 15.93 -5.92
C THR A 17 -26.69 16.06 -5.81
N VAL A 18 -26.15 16.07 -4.59
CA VAL A 18 -24.69 16.15 -4.41
C VAL A 18 -24.00 14.90 -4.94
N LEU A 19 -24.60 13.72 -4.77
CA LEU A 19 -24.09 12.46 -5.31
C LEU A 19 -24.00 12.50 -6.84
N GLN A 20 -25.04 12.98 -7.54
CA GLN A 20 -25.01 13.10 -9.00
C GLN A 20 -23.88 14.03 -9.48
N LYS A 21 -23.66 15.16 -8.78
CA LYS A 21 -22.53 16.06 -9.05
C LYS A 21 -21.18 15.38 -8.81
N ALA A 22 -21.05 14.59 -7.75
CA ALA A 22 -19.83 13.83 -7.47
C ALA A 22 -19.58 12.77 -8.54
N ALA A 23 -20.60 12.01 -8.95
CA ALA A 23 -20.53 10.99 -9.99
C ALA A 23 -20.19 11.55 -11.39
N LYS A 24 -20.58 12.81 -11.68
CA LYS A 24 -20.14 13.49 -12.91
C LYS A 24 -18.67 13.92 -12.85
N LYS A 25 -18.16 14.21 -11.65
CA LYS A 25 -16.80 14.75 -11.47
C LYS A 25 -15.75 13.67 -11.26
N PHE A 26 -16.14 12.58 -10.63
CA PHE A 26 -15.29 11.46 -10.31
C PHE A 26 -15.85 10.19 -10.94
N GLN A 27 -14.97 9.32 -11.42
CA GLN A 27 -15.34 7.98 -11.83
C GLN A 27 -15.70 7.20 -10.56
N LEU A 28 -16.99 7.10 -10.27
CA LEU A 28 -17.53 6.30 -9.16
C LEU A 28 -17.99 4.95 -9.69
N TYR A 29 -17.96 3.92 -8.86
CA TYR A 29 -18.35 2.55 -9.20
C TYR A 29 -19.40 2.07 -8.20
N ASN A 30 -20.62 1.83 -8.68
CA ASN A 30 -21.77 1.45 -7.85
C ASN A 30 -21.91 2.30 -6.57
N PRO A 31 -22.08 3.63 -6.69
CA PRO A 31 -22.12 4.51 -5.53
C PRO A 31 -23.31 4.20 -4.63
N ILE A 32 -23.04 4.09 -3.33
CA ILE A 32 -24.01 3.80 -2.28
C ILE A 32 -24.56 5.12 -1.73
N GLU A 33 -25.86 5.14 -1.44
CA GLU A 33 -26.52 6.30 -0.86
C GLU A 33 -25.91 6.69 0.49
N ALA A 34 -25.74 8.00 0.68
CA ALA A 34 -25.30 8.60 1.93
C ALA A 34 -25.83 10.04 1.97
N THR A 35 -25.62 10.73 3.09
CA THR A 35 -26.08 12.12 3.21
C THR A 35 -25.35 13.05 2.23
N ASP A 36 -26.06 14.06 1.73
CA ASP A 36 -25.49 15.11 0.88
C ASP A 36 -24.29 15.81 1.53
N GLU A 37 -24.28 15.89 2.87
CA GLU A 37 -23.17 16.44 3.65
C GLU A 37 -21.90 15.59 3.50
N LEU A 38 -22.00 14.27 3.64
CA LEU A 38 -20.87 13.36 3.50
C LEU A 38 -20.31 13.36 2.08
N TRP A 39 -21.17 13.29 1.06
CA TRP A 39 -20.74 13.38 -0.34
C TRP A 39 -20.08 14.72 -0.66
N ARG A 40 -20.56 15.83 -0.07
CA ARG A 40 -19.94 17.15 -0.22
C ARG A 40 -18.57 17.21 0.44
N ALA A 41 -18.44 16.67 1.66
CA ALA A 41 -17.17 16.61 2.38
C ALA A 41 -16.14 15.75 1.63
N TYR A 42 -16.54 14.56 1.18
CA TYR A 42 -15.75 13.67 0.34
C TYR A 42 -15.26 14.38 -0.94
N ALA A 43 -16.17 14.99 -1.70
CA ALA A 43 -15.83 15.66 -2.95
C ALA A 43 -14.86 16.82 -2.72
N ASN A 44 -15.08 17.63 -1.68
CA ASN A 44 -14.20 18.72 -1.32
C ASN A 44 -12.80 18.23 -0.91
N ASN A 45 -12.74 17.15 -0.14
CA ASN A 45 -11.47 16.54 0.27
C ASN A 45 -10.68 16.04 -0.94
N ARG A 46 -11.33 15.26 -1.82
CA ARG A 46 -10.72 14.72 -3.05
C ARG A 46 -10.20 15.82 -3.97
N LEU A 47 -10.95 16.91 -4.12
CA LEU A 47 -10.49 18.06 -4.92
C LEU A 47 -9.31 18.80 -4.29
N ALA A 48 -9.30 18.93 -2.97
CA ALA A 48 -8.18 19.55 -2.26
C ALA A 48 -6.90 18.71 -2.41
N ALA A 49 -6.99 17.38 -2.25
CA ALA A 49 -5.87 16.48 -2.46
C ALA A 49 -5.32 16.54 -3.90
N TRP A 50 -6.20 16.57 -4.90
CA TRP A 50 -5.78 16.74 -6.30
C TRP A 50 -5.11 18.09 -6.57
N ALA A 51 -5.56 19.16 -5.90
CA ALA A 51 -4.95 20.48 -6.04
C ALA A 51 -3.54 20.56 -5.42
N ILE A 52 -3.28 19.80 -4.35
CA ILE A 52 -1.92 19.63 -3.79
C ILE A 52 -1.05 18.94 -4.84
N ARG A 53 -1.48 17.76 -5.33
CA ARG A 53 -0.73 16.99 -6.32
C ARG A 53 -0.46 17.75 -7.61
N LYS A 54 -1.41 18.56 -8.11
CA LYS A 54 -1.21 19.36 -9.33
C LYS A 54 -0.06 20.36 -9.18
N ARG A 55 0.11 20.92 -7.98
CA ARG A 55 1.22 21.85 -7.68
C ARG A 55 2.56 21.11 -7.73
N ASP A 56 2.61 19.90 -7.19
CA ASP A 56 3.81 19.08 -7.19
C ASP A 56 4.14 18.59 -8.62
N LYS A 57 3.12 18.18 -9.39
CA LYS A 57 3.22 17.81 -10.81
C LYS A 57 3.68 18.94 -11.73
N GLU A 58 3.31 20.19 -11.47
CA GLU A 58 3.79 21.32 -12.29
C GLU A 58 5.31 21.56 -12.12
N ALA A 59 5.92 20.98 -11.08
CA ALA A 59 7.37 20.90 -10.93
C ALA A 59 7.99 19.68 -11.66
N GLU A 60 7.19 18.68 -12.03
CA GLU A 60 7.60 17.49 -12.78
C GLU A 60 7.55 17.76 -14.30
N LYS A 61 8.54 17.30 -15.07
CA LYS A 61 8.64 17.61 -16.51
C LYS A 61 7.55 16.90 -17.34
N PRO A 62 7.00 17.55 -18.40
CA PRO A 62 6.03 16.92 -19.29
C PRO A 62 6.63 15.72 -20.03
N GLY A 63 5.84 14.65 -20.17
CA GLY A 63 6.24 13.39 -20.80
C GLY A 63 6.14 12.17 -19.89
N TYR A 64 5.96 12.36 -18.58
CA TYR A 64 5.86 11.30 -17.57
C TYR A 64 4.45 10.66 -17.42
N GLU A 65 3.45 11.20 -18.13
CA GLU A 65 2.03 10.86 -17.90
C GLU A 65 1.41 9.94 -18.96
N SER A 66 2.07 9.68 -20.09
CA SER A 66 1.52 8.74 -21.09
C SER A 66 1.78 7.30 -20.64
N PRO A 67 0.85 6.35 -20.81
CA PRO A 67 1.18 4.91 -20.80
C PRO A 67 2.38 4.62 -21.71
N ASP A 68 2.51 5.34 -22.83
CA ASP A 68 3.64 5.24 -23.77
C ASP A 68 4.97 5.83 -23.24
N SER A 69 4.95 6.47 -22.06
CA SER A 69 6.15 7.00 -21.43
C SER A 69 6.89 5.99 -20.56
N ASP A 70 6.25 4.85 -20.28
CA ASP A 70 6.87 3.70 -19.62
C ASP A 70 8.02 3.14 -20.51
N ASP A 71 7.93 3.32 -21.84
CA ASP A 71 8.88 2.78 -22.82
C ASP A 71 10.07 3.70 -23.15
N ASN A 72 10.00 5.01 -22.85
CA ASN A 72 11.02 5.98 -23.27
C ASN A 72 11.98 6.32 -22.11
N PHE A 73 12.66 5.29 -21.62
CA PHE A 73 13.63 5.35 -20.52
C PHE A 73 14.94 6.00 -20.97
N THR A 74 14.97 7.32 -21.07
CA THR A 74 16.25 8.05 -21.19
C THR A 74 16.81 8.30 -19.78
N VAL A 75 17.89 7.59 -19.46
CA VAL A 75 18.65 7.60 -18.19
C VAL A 75 19.30 8.96 -17.92
N TYR A 76 18.50 9.99 -17.69
CA TYR A 76 19.01 11.26 -17.19
C TYR A 76 18.94 11.24 -15.67
N PHE A 77 20.11 10.97 -15.07
CA PHE A 77 20.48 10.95 -13.64
C PHE A 77 20.16 12.24 -12.85
N GLN A 78 18.94 12.79 -12.93
CA GLN A 78 18.60 14.03 -12.24
C GLN A 78 17.23 13.95 -11.55
N ARG A 79 17.31 13.51 -10.28
CA ARG A 79 17.11 14.33 -9.06
C ARG A 79 15.92 14.04 -8.16
N ASP A 80 15.02 13.14 -8.52
CA ASP A 80 13.92 12.82 -7.60
C ASP A 80 13.56 11.33 -7.65
N ASP A 81 14.08 10.57 -6.68
CA ASP A 81 13.84 9.13 -6.61
C ASP A 81 12.36 8.80 -6.32
N THR A 82 11.58 9.79 -5.83
CA THR A 82 10.14 9.61 -5.59
C THR A 82 9.36 9.27 -6.86
N ILE A 83 9.91 9.62 -8.03
CA ILE A 83 9.29 9.32 -9.31
C ILE A 83 9.20 7.82 -9.60
N HIS A 84 10.16 7.03 -9.10
CA HIS A 84 10.13 5.58 -9.22
C HIS A 84 8.94 5.01 -8.44
N VAL A 85 8.70 5.52 -7.24
CA VAL A 85 7.56 5.14 -6.40
C VAL A 85 6.24 5.53 -7.07
N PHE A 86 6.13 6.73 -7.64
CA PHE A 86 4.91 7.16 -8.33
C PHE A 86 4.59 6.34 -9.57
N ARG A 87 5.60 5.96 -10.34
CA ARG A 87 5.44 5.05 -11.49
C ARG A 87 5.00 3.67 -11.05
N SER A 88 5.65 3.12 -10.03
CA SER A 88 5.30 1.83 -9.45
C SER A 88 3.84 1.83 -8.93
N ILE A 89 3.41 2.84 -8.17
CA ILE A 89 2.01 2.99 -7.73
C ILE A 89 1.06 2.99 -8.92
N ARG A 90 1.33 3.80 -9.94
CA ARG A 90 0.44 3.92 -11.11
C ARG A 90 0.31 2.59 -11.84
N ARG A 91 1.42 1.93 -12.09
CA ARG A 91 1.49 0.66 -12.81
C ARG A 91 0.77 -0.44 -12.03
N THR A 92 1.16 -0.65 -10.78
CA THR A 92 0.57 -1.69 -9.92
C THR A 92 -0.95 -1.52 -9.82
N ILE A 93 -1.42 -0.28 -9.70
CA ILE A 93 -2.86 0.00 -9.66
C ILE A 93 -3.54 -0.26 -11.00
N ARG A 94 -2.89 0.03 -12.13
CA ARG A 94 -3.42 -0.28 -13.47
C ARG A 94 -3.59 -1.79 -13.65
N GLU A 95 -2.58 -2.57 -13.29
CA GLU A 95 -2.60 -4.04 -13.38
C GLU A 95 -3.68 -4.62 -12.46
N LEU A 96 -3.72 -4.19 -11.20
CA LEU A 96 -4.75 -4.61 -10.26
C LEU A 96 -6.17 -4.22 -10.73
N GLU A 97 -6.33 -3.06 -11.35
CA GLU A 97 -7.62 -2.62 -11.90
C GLU A 97 -8.11 -3.51 -13.04
N GLU A 98 -7.20 -3.94 -13.92
CA GLU A 98 -7.48 -4.90 -15.00
C GLU A 98 -7.87 -6.27 -14.43
N GLU A 99 -7.09 -6.80 -13.48
CA GLU A 99 -7.37 -8.06 -12.80
C GLU A 99 -8.72 -8.08 -12.08
N MET A 100 -9.09 -6.97 -11.44
CA MET A 100 -10.37 -6.81 -10.76
C MET A 100 -11.55 -6.58 -11.72
N GLY A 101 -11.29 -6.43 -13.03
CA GLY A 101 -12.33 -6.18 -14.03
C GLY A 101 -12.97 -4.80 -13.90
N PHE A 102 -12.26 -3.81 -13.36
CA PHE A 102 -12.76 -2.45 -13.22
C PHE A 102 -12.58 -1.63 -14.51
N PRO A 103 -13.39 -0.58 -14.73
CA PRO A 103 -13.24 0.28 -15.89
C PRO A 103 -11.97 1.14 -15.80
N ASP A 104 -11.20 1.21 -16.89
CA ASP A 104 -9.91 1.91 -16.95
C ASP A 104 -9.89 3.31 -16.30
N GLY A 105 -8.86 3.54 -15.51
CA GLY A 105 -8.61 4.69 -14.67
C GLY A 105 -9.45 4.80 -13.39
N LEU A 106 -10.31 3.84 -13.04
CA LEU A 106 -11.17 3.91 -11.86
C LEU A 106 -10.35 4.04 -10.56
N LEU A 107 -9.47 3.08 -10.29
CA LEU A 107 -8.63 3.03 -9.10
C LEU A 107 -7.49 4.05 -9.21
N GLN A 108 -6.89 4.20 -10.39
CA GLN A 108 -5.82 5.17 -10.63
C GLN A 108 -6.25 6.61 -10.26
N LYS A 109 -7.47 7.02 -10.64
CA LYS A 109 -8.02 8.35 -10.30
C LYS A 109 -8.48 8.43 -8.84
N SER A 110 -8.64 7.30 -8.18
CA SER A 110 -9.10 7.21 -6.79
C SER A 110 -7.96 7.29 -5.78
N ILE A 111 -6.71 7.24 -6.23
CA ILE A 111 -5.54 7.34 -5.37
C ILE A 111 -4.89 8.73 -5.47
N ALA A 112 -4.56 9.30 -4.31
CA ALA A 112 -3.77 10.51 -4.18
C ALA A 112 -2.55 10.22 -3.29
N VAL A 113 -1.34 10.41 -3.82
CA VAL A 113 -0.14 10.38 -2.99
C VAL A 113 -0.03 11.73 -2.29
N LEU A 114 -0.05 11.71 -0.96
CA LEU A 114 -0.03 12.90 -0.10
C LEU A 114 1.40 13.31 0.27
N SER A 115 2.30 12.33 0.42
CA SER A 115 3.72 12.55 0.67
C SER A 115 4.50 11.35 0.18
N CYS A 116 5.66 11.59 -0.41
CA CYS A 116 6.64 10.56 -0.69
C CYS A 116 8.02 11.14 -0.41
N ASP A 117 8.81 10.44 0.38
CA ASP A 117 10.24 10.67 0.57
C ASP A 117 10.92 9.37 0.18
N ALA A 118 11.83 9.43 -0.79
CA ALA A 118 12.44 8.26 -1.37
C ALA A 118 13.91 8.52 -1.66
N ALA A 119 14.74 7.54 -1.32
CA ALA A 119 16.15 7.50 -1.63
C ALA A 119 16.51 6.10 -2.11
N PHE A 120 17.23 6.03 -3.22
CA PHE A 120 17.70 4.78 -3.84
C PHE A 120 19.25 4.78 -3.85
N GLU A 121 19.88 3.61 -3.82
CA GLU A 121 21.35 3.51 -3.93
C GLU A 121 21.80 3.36 -5.38
N GLU A 122 21.59 2.18 -5.95
CA GLU A 122 21.69 1.92 -7.38
C GLU A 122 20.29 2.10 -7.99
N ALA A 123 20.19 2.48 -9.26
CA ALA A 123 19.02 3.17 -9.85
C ALA A 123 17.60 2.62 -9.51
N TYR A 124 17.46 1.37 -9.08
CA TYR A 124 16.20 0.74 -8.74
C TYR A 124 16.17 0.06 -7.36
N ASP A 125 17.24 0.14 -6.59
CA ASP A 125 17.33 -0.47 -5.27
C ASP A 125 16.86 0.52 -4.21
N PRO A 126 15.64 0.36 -3.67
CA PRO A 126 15.11 1.29 -2.69
C PRO A 126 15.96 1.21 -1.42
N ARG A 127 16.44 2.36 -0.96
CA ARG A 127 17.21 2.43 0.30
C ARG A 127 16.33 2.82 1.47
N THR A 128 15.63 3.94 1.32
CA THR A 128 14.74 4.48 2.34
C THR A 128 13.56 5.08 1.61
N VAL A 129 12.37 4.56 1.89
CA VAL A 129 11.14 5.07 1.28
C VAL A 129 10.08 5.25 2.37
N ALA A 130 9.45 6.42 2.38
CA ALA A 130 8.31 6.74 3.21
C ALA A 130 7.20 7.31 2.33
N THR A 131 6.12 6.56 2.17
CA THR A 131 4.98 6.93 1.31
C THR A 131 3.72 7.04 2.15
N LEU A 132 2.99 8.14 1.97
CA LEU A 132 1.65 8.34 2.52
C LEU A 132 0.68 8.59 1.37
N SER A 133 -0.21 7.65 1.15
CA SER A 133 -1.22 7.68 0.09
C SER A 133 -2.62 7.66 0.67
N ARG A 134 -3.58 8.18 -0.10
CA ARG A 134 -5.01 8.16 0.21
C ARG A 134 -5.78 7.49 -0.93
N ILE A 135 -6.59 6.50 -0.57
CA ILE A 135 -7.51 5.79 -1.45
C ILE A 135 -8.92 6.31 -1.20
N TYR A 136 -9.45 7.07 -2.15
CA TYR A 136 -10.84 7.50 -2.13
C TYR A 136 -11.74 6.34 -2.58
N SER A 137 -12.72 5.97 -1.77
CA SER A 137 -13.66 4.92 -2.14
C SER A 137 -14.38 5.29 -3.44
N PRO A 138 -14.46 4.39 -4.44
CA PRO A 138 -15.27 4.61 -5.63
C PRO A 138 -16.77 4.45 -5.36
N SER A 139 -17.16 3.85 -4.24
CA SER A 139 -18.55 3.47 -3.95
C SER A 139 -19.16 4.26 -2.78
N ARG A 140 -18.36 4.88 -1.92
CA ARG A 140 -18.84 5.52 -0.68
C ARG A 140 -18.13 6.86 -0.44
N PRO A 141 -18.73 7.78 0.34
CA PRO A 141 -18.07 9.01 0.74
C PRO A 141 -17.09 8.76 1.90
N THR A 142 -16.08 7.93 1.66
CA THR A 142 -15.08 7.45 2.60
C THR A 142 -13.72 7.40 1.91
N TYR A 143 -12.65 7.35 2.68
CA TYR A 143 -11.31 7.10 2.15
C TYR A 143 -10.44 6.40 3.19
N VAL A 144 -9.37 5.78 2.70
CA VAL A 144 -8.39 5.07 3.51
C VAL A 144 -7.03 5.69 3.27
N ASP A 145 -6.36 6.10 4.34
CA ASP A 145 -4.95 6.49 4.28
C ASP A 145 -4.09 5.25 4.45
N VAL A 146 -3.00 5.17 3.70
CA VAL A 146 -2.02 4.09 3.76
C VAL A 146 -0.65 4.71 3.92
N HIS A 147 0.09 4.26 4.94
CA HIS A 147 1.45 4.69 5.20
C HIS A 147 2.39 3.49 5.12
N PHE A 148 3.45 3.63 4.33
CA PHE A 148 4.53 2.67 4.19
C PHE A 148 5.85 3.33 4.54
N LEU A 149 6.61 2.70 5.43
CA LEU A 149 7.98 3.01 5.74
C LEU A 149 8.85 1.80 5.40
N TYR A 150 9.93 2.04 4.67
CA TYR A 150 10.88 1.02 4.24
C TYR A 150 12.29 1.52 4.43
N HIS A 151 13.16 0.61 4.87
CA HIS A 151 14.59 0.79 4.85
C HIS A 151 15.27 -0.53 4.48
N CYS A 152 16.18 -0.49 3.51
CA CYS A 152 17.07 -1.57 3.19
C CYS A 152 18.42 -0.99 2.80
N ARG A 153 19.50 -1.39 3.45
CA ARG A 153 20.84 -0.88 3.14
C ARG A 153 21.89 -1.93 3.37
N MET A 154 22.62 -2.23 2.31
CA MET A 154 23.80 -3.08 2.41
C MET A 154 24.92 -2.33 3.15
N ARG A 155 25.43 -2.91 4.22
CA ARG A 155 26.64 -2.48 4.93
C ARG A 155 27.76 -3.46 4.63
N TYR A 156 28.97 -3.13 5.09
CA TYR A 156 30.16 -3.94 4.81
C TYR A 156 30.01 -5.40 5.31
N ASP A 157 29.38 -5.58 6.46
CA ASP A 157 29.29 -6.85 7.19
C ASP A 157 27.84 -7.28 7.49
N HIS A 158 26.84 -6.45 7.18
CA HIS A 158 25.43 -6.74 7.48
C HIS A 158 24.46 -6.04 6.52
N LEU A 159 23.19 -6.44 6.58
CA LEU A 159 22.09 -5.79 5.87
C LEU A 159 21.21 -5.10 6.92
N GLU A 160 21.11 -3.78 6.87
CA GLU A 160 20.10 -3.06 7.64
C GLU A 160 18.77 -3.18 6.90
N TRP A 161 17.76 -3.79 7.52
CA TRP A 161 16.44 -3.92 6.90
C TRP A 161 15.32 -3.78 7.90
N HIS A 162 14.31 -3.01 7.51
CA HIS A 162 13.02 -2.99 8.15
C HIS A 162 11.95 -2.39 7.24
N PHE A 163 10.69 -2.77 7.49
CA PHE A 163 9.55 -2.06 6.96
C PHE A 163 8.40 -2.04 7.94
N SER A 164 7.46 -1.12 7.71
CA SER A 164 6.21 -1.03 8.43
C SER A 164 5.14 -0.48 7.49
N ILE A 165 4.00 -1.15 7.42
CA ILE A 165 2.84 -0.72 6.65
C ILE A 165 1.59 -0.73 7.51
N GLY A 166 0.79 0.32 7.38
CA GLY A 166 -0.45 0.49 8.13
C GLY A 166 -1.42 1.41 7.42
N TYR A 167 -2.63 1.45 7.95
CA TYR A 167 -3.75 2.17 7.34
C TYR A 167 -4.61 2.90 8.36
N LYS A 168 -5.42 3.85 7.89
CA LYS A 168 -6.42 4.55 8.69
C LYS A 168 -7.69 4.79 7.87
N ILE A 169 -8.82 4.32 8.40
CA ILE A 169 -10.13 4.46 7.73
C ILE A 169 -10.79 5.76 8.15
N HIS A 170 -11.24 6.55 7.17
CA HIS A 170 -12.02 7.76 7.38
C HIS A 170 -13.47 7.57 6.90
N THR A 171 -14.32 7.16 7.83
CA THR A 171 -15.76 6.96 7.57
C THR A 171 -16.58 8.25 7.55
N ARG A 172 -16.00 9.35 8.07
CA ARG A 172 -16.62 10.68 8.13
C ARG A 172 -15.62 11.71 7.64
N PRO A 173 -15.50 11.90 6.31
CA PRO A 173 -14.67 12.94 5.72
C PRO A 173 -14.93 14.28 6.40
N LYS A 174 -13.88 14.98 6.81
CA LYS A 174 -14.07 16.35 7.31
C LYS A 174 -14.15 17.28 6.11
N GLY A 175 -15.26 18.00 6.03
CA GLY A 175 -15.42 19.05 5.03
C GLY A 175 -14.37 20.14 5.21
N ARG A 176 -14.16 20.92 4.14
CA ARG A 176 -13.34 22.12 4.20
C ARG A 176 -13.84 23.02 5.34
N GLY A 177 -12.92 23.45 6.21
CA GLY A 177 -13.16 24.58 7.12
C GLY A 177 -13.41 25.88 6.35
N PRO A 178 -13.33 27.06 6.98
CA PRO A 178 -13.44 28.34 6.28
C PRO A 178 -12.55 28.37 5.03
N ALA A 179 -13.02 29.01 3.95
CA ALA A 179 -12.65 28.79 2.54
C ALA A 179 -11.16 28.89 2.14
N LYS A 180 -10.24 29.17 3.07
CA LYS A 180 -8.80 29.29 2.84
C LYS A 180 -7.96 28.18 3.49
N GLU A 181 -8.56 27.33 4.32
CA GLU A 181 -7.82 26.28 5.03
C GLU A 181 -7.87 24.96 4.25
N LEU A 182 -6.75 24.24 4.28
CA LEU A 182 -6.71 22.84 3.89
C LEU A 182 -7.57 22.04 4.88
N PRO A 183 -8.34 21.04 4.42
CA PRO A 183 -8.96 20.08 5.31
C PRO A 183 -7.91 19.52 6.30
N VAL A 184 -8.27 19.41 7.59
CA VAL A 184 -7.34 18.97 8.66
C VAL A 184 -6.76 17.59 8.36
N ASP A 185 -7.57 16.73 7.73
CA ASP A 185 -7.20 15.41 7.24
C ASP A 185 -6.33 15.45 5.96
N LEU A 186 -5.91 16.62 5.46
CA LEU A 186 -4.90 16.76 4.40
C LEU A 186 -3.64 17.50 4.88
N ASP A 187 -3.56 17.82 6.17
CA ASP A 187 -2.32 18.29 6.77
C ASP A 187 -1.35 17.11 6.92
N VAL A 188 -0.45 16.97 5.94
CA VAL A 188 0.56 15.91 5.89
C VAL A 188 1.42 15.88 7.17
N LYS A 189 1.72 17.04 7.75
CA LYS A 189 2.51 17.09 8.98
C LYS A 189 1.70 16.50 10.14
N ALA A 190 0.45 16.91 10.29
CA ALA A 190 -0.42 16.35 11.32
C ALA A 190 -0.63 14.84 11.14
N LEU A 191 -0.79 14.35 9.90
CA LEU A 191 -0.90 12.91 9.62
C LEU A 191 0.36 12.14 10.01
N LYS A 192 1.54 12.70 9.76
CA LYS A 192 2.82 12.11 10.19
C LYS A 192 3.01 12.17 11.71
N ASP A 193 2.58 13.26 12.36
CA ASP A 193 2.63 13.42 13.82
C ASP A 193 1.67 12.45 14.55
N GLU A 194 0.65 11.94 13.86
CA GLU A 194 -0.25 10.90 14.39
C GLU A 194 0.36 9.50 14.34
N LEU A 195 1.41 9.27 13.54
CA LEU A 195 2.13 8.00 13.52
C LEU A 195 2.86 7.81 14.86
N GLY A 196 2.87 6.59 15.36
CA GLY A 196 3.62 6.21 16.54
C GLY A 196 5.14 6.20 16.31
N GLY A 197 5.91 6.18 17.40
CA GLY A 197 7.35 6.01 17.36
C GLY A 197 7.77 4.55 17.40
N GLY A 198 8.76 4.17 16.58
CA GLY A 198 9.28 2.81 16.50
C GLY A 198 8.44 1.89 15.60
N LEU A 199 9.08 0.89 14.98
CA LEU A 199 8.48 0.06 13.92
C LEU A 199 7.21 -0.66 14.37
N ALA A 200 7.26 -1.37 15.50
CA ALA A 200 6.13 -2.14 16.02
C ALA A 200 4.95 -1.27 16.49
N ASN A 201 5.17 0.01 16.78
CA ASN A 201 4.14 0.91 17.32
C ASN A 201 3.70 1.98 16.32
N MET A 202 4.28 2.03 15.11
CA MET A 202 4.09 3.12 14.14
C MET A 202 2.63 3.36 13.77
N HIS A 203 1.84 2.29 13.63
CA HIS A 203 0.44 2.39 13.21
C HIS A 203 -0.52 1.91 14.30
N THR A 204 -0.29 2.33 15.55
CA THR A 204 -1.12 1.93 16.71
C THR A 204 -1.90 3.09 17.34
N ASN A 205 -1.71 4.32 16.82
CA ASN A 205 -2.20 5.54 17.44
C ASN A 205 -3.24 6.27 16.57
N LYS A 206 -4.16 6.98 17.23
CA LYS A 206 -5.07 7.95 16.57
C LYS A 206 -5.89 7.38 15.40
N GLY A 207 -6.26 6.10 15.49
CA GLY A 207 -7.05 5.39 14.49
C GLY A 207 -6.24 4.75 13.37
N TRP A 208 -4.91 4.90 13.37
CA TRP A 208 -4.03 4.04 12.57
C TRP A 208 -4.09 2.60 13.08
N ARG A 209 -4.01 1.66 12.14
CA ARG A 209 -3.92 0.22 12.37
C ARG A 209 -2.75 -0.33 11.55
N SER A 210 -1.95 -1.21 12.15
CA SER A 210 -0.86 -1.90 11.49
C SER A 210 -1.41 -2.99 10.57
N ILE A 211 -0.77 -3.19 9.41
CA ILE A 211 -0.98 -4.35 8.54
C ILE A 211 0.13 -5.35 8.83
N ALA A 212 1.38 -4.89 8.69
CA ALA A 212 2.55 -5.72 8.91
C ALA A 212 3.78 -4.85 9.17
N TRP A 213 4.76 -5.42 9.87
CA TRP A 213 6.10 -4.87 9.98
C TRP A 213 7.09 -6.00 10.13
N ALA A 214 8.33 -5.74 9.72
CA ALA A 214 9.44 -6.64 9.99
C ALA A 214 10.75 -5.88 10.10
N THR A 215 11.72 -6.51 10.75
CA THR A 215 13.09 -6.03 10.89
C THR A 215 14.03 -7.19 11.16
N TRP A 216 15.33 -7.01 10.92
CA TRP A 216 16.32 -7.92 11.45
C TRP A 216 16.56 -7.66 12.94
N ASP A 217 16.61 -8.75 13.70
CA ASP A 217 16.92 -8.72 15.11
C ASP A 217 18.37 -8.30 15.35
N ASN A 218 18.56 -7.10 15.88
CA ASN A 218 19.86 -6.59 16.31
C ASN A 218 20.16 -6.87 17.79
N LEU A 219 19.51 -7.86 18.43
CA LEU A 219 19.66 -8.21 19.86
C LEU A 219 21.06 -8.70 20.31
N GLY A 220 22.13 -8.30 19.61
CA GLY A 220 23.49 -8.34 20.11
C GLY A 220 24.09 -6.93 20.05
N GLY A 221 23.99 -6.16 21.13
CA GLY A 221 24.69 -4.87 21.30
C GLY A 221 26.22 -4.96 21.33
N SER A 222 26.80 -5.95 20.66
CA SER A 222 28.22 -6.24 20.58
C SER A 222 28.70 -6.03 19.14
N ASN A 223 29.90 -5.48 19.00
CA ASN A 223 30.64 -5.30 17.74
C ASN A 223 31.00 -6.62 17.01
N PHE A 224 30.31 -7.71 17.29
CA PHE A 224 30.63 -9.06 16.83
C PHE A 224 29.35 -9.75 16.35
N GLY A 225 29.09 -9.62 15.05
CA GLY A 225 28.12 -10.40 14.27
C GLY A 225 26.66 -10.10 14.54
N GLN A 226 26.04 -9.30 13.67
CA GLN A 226 24.58 -9.21 13.60
C GLN A 226 24.02 -10.53 13.07
N ARG A 227 23.09 -11.15 13.83
CA ARG A 227 22.35 -12.32 13.35
C ARG A 227 21.14 -11.85 12.54
N ARG A 228 20.89 -12.49 11.40
CA ARG A 228 19.74 -12.16 10.52
C ARG A 228 18.50 -12.94 10.95
N VAL A 229 18.10 -12.80 12.22
CA VAL A 229 16.86 -13.41 12.70
C VAL A 229 15.71 -12.44 12.44
N GLU A 230 14.73 -12.84 11.62
CA GLU A 230 13.59 -11.99 11.28
C GLU A 230 12.69 -11.79 12.50
N GLN A 231 12.50 -10.54 12.92
CA GLN A 231 11.39 -10.14 13.78
C GLN A 231 10.28 -9.57 12.92
N ARG A 232 9.07 -10.06 13.11
CA ARG A 232 7.94 -9.71 12.25
C ARG A 232 6.61 -9.78 13.00
N SER A 233 5.62 -9.06 12.50
CA SER A 233 4.21 -9.25 12.84
C SER A 233 3.32 -8.96 11.63
N CYS A 234 2.20 -9.67 11.56
CA CYS A 234 1.04 -9.24 10.79
C CYS A 234 -0.07 -8.91 11.79
N ASP A 235 -0.48 -7.64 11.82
CA ASP A 235 -1.46 -7.14 12.77
C ASP A 235 -2.84 -6.94 12.11
N LEU A 236 -3.04 -7.62 10.97
CA LEU A 236 -4.28 -7.63 10.22
C LEU A 236 -5.20 -8.75 10.73
N TYR A 237 -6.49 -8.45 10.88
CA TYR A 237 -7.50 -9.38 11.39
C TYR A 237 -8.72 -9.36 10.45
N ASP A 238 -9.57 -10.38 10.53
CA ASP A 238 -10.77 -10.54 9.68
C ASP A 238 -11.69 -9.31 9.77
N GLU A 239 -11.96 -8.80 10.97
CA GLU A 239 -12.76 -7.59 11.15
C GLU A 239 -12.12 -6.37 10.47
N GLY A 240 -10.78 -6.32 10.46
CA GLY A 240 -10.03 -5.28 9.77
C GLY A 240 -10.19 -5.33 8.24
N ILE A 241 -10.22 -6.54 7.66
CA ILE A 241 -10.48 -6.78 6.24
C ILE A 241 -11.91 -6.38 5.86
N VAL A 242 -12.89 -6.79 6.67
CA VAL A 242 -14.30 -6.43 6.48
C VAL A 242 -14.47 -4.92 6.55
N ASP A 243 -13.95 -4.26 7.58
CA ASP A 243 -13.97 -2.80 7.73
C ASP A 243 -13.39 -2.08 6.49
N LEU A 244 -12.26 -2.58 5.97
CA LEU A 244 -11.59 -2.03 4.79
C LEU A 244 -12.41 -2.21 3.51
N HIS A 245 -12.92 -3.42 3.27
CA HIS A 245 -13.76 -3.70 2.11
C HIS A 245 -15.03 -2.85 2.14
N GLU A 246 -15.69 -2.79 3.30
CA GLU A 246 -16.88 -1.96 3.49
C GLU A 246 -16.60 -0.48 3.31
N ALA A 247 -15.45 0.00 3.77
CA ALA A 247 -15.04 1.37 3.57
C ALA A 247 -14.77 1.68 2.08
N LEU A 248 -14.22 0.76 1.29
CA LEU A 248 -13.82 1.02 -0.09
C LEU A 248 -14.88 0.66 -1.13
N PHE A 249 -15.53 -0.49 -0.99
CA PHE A 249 -16.42 -1.06 -2.01
C PHE A 249 -17.84 -1.30 -1.49
N GLY A 250 -18.06 -1.23 -0.17
CA GLY A 250 -19.34 -1.56 0.45
C GLY A 250 -19.39 -3.00 0.97
N PRO A 251 -20.60 -3.52 1.31
CA PRO A 251 -20.74 -4.81 1.96
C PRO A 251 -19.95 -5.92 1.26
N LEU A 252 -19.13 -6.63 2.02
CA LEU A 252 -18.42 -7.81 1.53
C LEU A 252 -19.45 -8.92 1.25
N PRO A 253 -19.31 -9.70 0.15
CA PRO A 253 -20.20 -10.83 -0.10
C PRO A 253 -20.28 -11.77 1.10
N GLU A 254 -21.47 -12.26 1.45
CA GLU A 254 -21.65 -13.18 2.58
C GLU A 254 -20.93 -14.51 2.33
N ALA A 255 -20.40 -15.12 3.38
CA ALA A 255 -19.82 -16.46 3.29
C ALA A 255 -20.94 -17.49 3.00
N ALA A 256 -20.58 -18.58 2.33
CA ALA A 256 -21.54 -19.66 2.10
C ALA A 256 -22.02 -20.26 3.43
N ALA A 257 -23.24 -20.82 3.42
CA ALA A 257 -23.88 -21.35 4.62
C ALA A 257 -23.12 -22.52 5.29
N ASP A 258 -22.18 -23.15 4.58
CA ASP A 258 -21.31 -24.20 5.10
C ASP A 258 -20.05 -23.66 5.81
N GLY A 259 -19.93 -22.33 5.94
CA GLY A 259 -18.80 -21.66 6.56
C GLY A 259 -17.54 -21.64 5.68
N LYS A 260 -17.61 -22.16 4.45
CA LYS A 260 -16.50 -22.02 3.50
C LYS A 260 -16.58 -20.67 2.82
N LEU A 261 -15.47 -19.95 2.84
CA LEU A 261 -15.29 -18.80 1.97
C LEU A 261 -15.25 -19.30 0.54
N ASP A 262 -16.20 -18.85 -0.28
CA ASP A 262 -16.13 -19.05 -1.72
C ASP A 262 -14.93 -18.29 -2.31
N LEU A 263 -14.52 -18.68 -3.52
CA LEU A 263 -13.36 -18.08 -4.17
C LEU A 263 -13.55 -16.56 -4.36
N ALA A 264 -14.77 -16.12 -4.67
CA ALA A 264 -15.10 -14.71 -4.88
C ALA A 264 -14.85 -13.87 -3.62
N ARG A 265 -15.26 -14.35 -2.44
CA ARG A 265 -15.01 -13.66 -1.16
C ARG A 265 -13.54 -13.66 -0.80
N ARG A 266 -12.81 -14.76 -1.06
CA ARG A 266 -11.34 -14.81 -0.86
C ARG A 266 -10.64 -13.76 -1.72
N GLN A 267 -10.95 -13.74 -3.01
CA GLN A 267 -10.41 -12.77 -3.97
C GLN A 267 -10.77 -11.34 -3.57
N ALA A 268 -12.02 -11.05 -3.20
CA ALA A 268 -12.43 -9.72 -2.75
C ALA A 268 -11.65 -9.27 -1.49
N SER A 269 -11.44 -10.17 -0.54
CA SER A 269 -10.71 -9.91 0.70
C SER A 269 -9.21 -9.66 0.44
N VAL A 270 -8.57 -10.52 -0.35
CA VAL A 270 -7.16 -10.39 -0.75
C VAL A 270 -6.95 -9.13 -1.59
N ASN A 271 -7.84 -8.84 -2.55
CA ASN A 271 -7.72 -7.67 -3.42
C ASN A 271 -7.80 -6.35 -2.66
N VAL A 272 -8.53 -6.28 -1.54
CA VAL A 272 -8.50 -5.10 -0.67
C VAL A 272 -7.11 -4.88 -0.09
N VAL A 273 -6.44 -5.93 0.37
CA VAL A 273 -5.06 -5.83 0.88
C VAL A 273 -4.09 -5.47 -0.23
N ARG A 274 -4.20 -6.14 -1.40
CA ARG A 274 -3.39 -5.81 -2.59
C ARG A 274 -3.59 -4.36 -3.04
N LEU A 275 -4.80 -3.81 -2.92
CA LEU A 275 -5.05 -2.39 -3.19
C LEU A 275 -4.35 -1.46 -2.20
N LEU A 276 -4.28 -1.81 -0.91
CA LEU A 276 -3.50 -1.03 0.07
C LEU A 276 -2.01 -1.07 -0.25
N LEU A 277 -1.47 -2.24 -0.61
CA LEU A 277 -0.08 -2.43 -1.03
C LEU A 277 0.22 -1.64 -2.31
N ALA A 278 -0.63 -1.77 -3.32
CA ALA A 278 -0.49 -1.07 -4.60
C ALA A 278 -0.56 0.45 -4.45
N ALA A 279 -1.33 0.96 -3.48
CA ALA A 279 -1.42 2.40 -3.20
C ALA A 279 -0.10 3.02 -2.70
N VAL A 280 0.86 2.19 -2.27
CA VAL A 280 2.23 2.59 -1.88
C VAL A 280 3.30 1.98 -2.80
N GLY A 281 2.90 1.37 -3.92
CA GLY A 281 3.80 0.88 -4.97
C GLY A 281 4.31 -0.54 -4.73
N ILE A 282 3.58 -1.35 -3.96
CA ILE A 282 3.91 -2.75 -3.71
C ILE A 282 3.01 -3.64 -4.56
N ASP A 283 3.60 -4.36 -5.50
CA ASP A 283 3.01 -5.28 -6.47
C ASP A 283 3.02 -6.73 -6.00
N TYR A 284 2.55 -7.00 -4.78
CA TYR A 284 2.51 -8.37 -4.26
C TYR A 284 1.29 -9.12 -4.81
N GLU A 285 1.51 -10.17 -5.60
CA GLU A 285 0.49 -11.13 -5.97
C GLU A 285 0.33 -12.20 -4.89
N ILE A 286 -0.89 -12.36 -4.38
CA ILE A 286 -1.22 -13.27 -3.29
C ILE A 286 -2.26 -14.26 -3.79
N ALA A 287 -1.89 -15.54 -3.78
CA ALA A 287 -2.75 -16.62 -4.24
C ALA A 287 -3.97 -16.84 -3.33
N CYS A 288 -5.12 -17.06 -3.96
CA CYS A 288 -6.40 -17.38 -3.33
C CYS A 288 -6.75 -18.87 -3.40
N GLU A 289 -6.07 -19.64 -4.25
CA GLU A 289 -6.22 -21.10 -4.38
C GLU A 289 -4.88 -21.85 -4.50
N ASP A 290 -4.89 -23.16 -4.25
CA ASP A 290 -3.69 -24.01 -4.20
C ASP A 290 -2.94 -24.11 -5.55
N GLY A 291 -3.62 -23.80 -6.67
CA GLY A 291 -3.05 -23.83 -8.02
C GLY A 291 -2.39 -22.53 -8.48
N GLU A 292 -2.50 -21.46 -7.70
CA GLU A 292 -1.87 -20.16 -7.95
C GLU A 292 -0.60 -20.03 -7.11
N ASP A 293 0.43 -19.37 -7.63
CA ASP A 293 1.65 -19.08 -6.87
C ASP A 293 1.61 -17.66 -6.29
N ASP A 294 2.27 -17.46 -5.15
CA ASP A 294 2.49 -16.12 -4.61
C ASP A 294 3.69 -15.48 -5.35
N ALA A 295 3.57 -14.25 -5.84
CA ALA A 295 4.65 -13.53 -6.52
C ALA A 295 5.09 -12.31 -5.68
N PRO A 296 6.25 -12.35 -5.00
CA PRO A 296 6.76 -11.22 -4.25
C PRO A 296 7.06 -10.01 -5.13
N PRO A 297 7.06 -8.80 -4.55
CA PRO A 297 7.26 -7.56 -5.29
C PRO A 297 8.58 -7.53 -6.08
N GLY A 298 8.52 -7.18 -7.36
CA GLY A 298 9.71 -6.96 -8.21
C GLY A 298 10.56 -8.19 -8.57
N MET A 299 10.05 -9.42 -8.42
CA MET A 299 10.80 -10.66 -8.72
C MET A 299 11.11 -10.89 -10.21
N ASP A 300 10.43 -10.26 -11.17
CA ASP A 300 10.78 -10.38 -12.59
C ASP A 300 11.90 -9.40 -12.97
N GLN A 301 13.14 -9.88 -12.98
CA GLN A 301 14.33 -9.11 -13.36
C GLN A 301 14.26 -8.53 -14.78
N LYS A 302 13.39 -9.04 -15.67
CA LYS A 302 13.21 -8.48 -17.01
C LYS A 302 12.42 -7.18 -17.00
N ASP A 303 11.66 -6.93 -15.94
CA ASP A 303 10.70 -5.82 -15.82
C ASP A 303 11.15 -4.69 -14.88
N ILE A 304 12.35 -4.79 -14.25
CA ILE A 304 12.97 -3.68 -13.48
C ILE A 304 13.06 -2.40 -14.33
N LYS A 305 13.30 -2.53 -15.64
CA LYS A 305 13.33 -1.40 -16.59
C LYS A 305 11.97 -0.71 -16.77
N GLN A 306 10.87 -1.36 -16.39
CA GLN A 306 9.51 -0.92 -16.61
C GLN A 306 8.81 -0.43 -15.32
N GLY A 307 9.57 -0.09 -14.27
CA GLY A 307 9.05 0.63 -13.11
C GLY A 307 8.53 -0.22 -11.95
N HIS A 308 8.86 -1.52 -11.89
CA HIS A 308 8.73 -2.30 -10.66
C HIS A 308 9.84 -1.94 -9.67
N ILE A 309 9.52 -1.99 -8.39
CA ILE A 309 10.47 -1.81 -7.29
C ILE A 309 10.54 -3.14 -6.55
N GLU A 310 11.75 -3.69 -6.41
CA GLU A 310 11.95 -4.88 -5.60
C GLU A 310 11.88 -4.50 -4.12
N TRP A 311 10.77 -4.85 -3.48
CA TRP A 311 10.58 -4.65 -2.04
C TRP A 311 10.91 -5.93 -1.30
N MET A 312 11.92 -5.89 -0.44
CA MET A 312 12.15 -6.95 0.52
C MET A 312 11.07 -6.89 1.62
N LEU A 313 9.98 -7.65 1.47
CA LEU A 313 8.89 -7.73 2.47
C LEU A 313 8.95 -9.01 3.31
N CYS A 314 9.79 -9.96 2.92
CA CYS A 314 10.08 -11.15 3.70
C CYS A 314 11.59 -11.31 3.77
N GLY A 315 12.13 -11.44 4.98
CA GLY A 315 13.55 -11.65 5.17
C GLY A 315 14.02 -13.05 4.75
N LEU A 316 13.08 -14.01 4.75
CA LEU A 316 13.28 -15.39 4.36
C LEU A 316 12.38 -15.75 3.17
N SER A 317 12.69 -16.84 2.48
CA SER A 317 11.92 -17.32 1.32
C SER A 317 10.59 -18.01 1.69
N ASP A 318 10.07 -17.80 2.91
CA ASP A 318 8.86 -18.48 3.41
C ASP A 318 7.55 -17.76 3.04
N HIS A 319 7.63 -16.64 2.32
CA HIS A 319 6.49 -15.82 1.83
C HIS A 319 5.44 -15.54 2.92
N TRP A 320 5.89 -15.35 4.15
CA TRP A 320 4.99 -15.29 5.31
C TRP A 320 3.91 -14.22 5.19
N MET A 321 4.21 -13.09 4.54
CA MET A 321 3.25 -12.00 4.41
C MET A 321 2.01 -12.44 3.62
N ALA A 322 2.18 -13.20 2.53
CA ALA A 322 1.05 -13.76 1.79
C ALA A 322 0.20 -14.71 2.67
N ARG A 323 0.86 -15.58 3.45
CA ARG A 323 0.16 -16.51 4.36
C ARG A 323 -0.61 -15.80 5.45
N GLU A 324 -0.02 -14.77 6.08
CA GLU A 324 -0.70 -14.01 7.13
C GLU A 324 -1.84 -13.16 6.56
N VAL A 325 -1.71 -12.63 5.33
CA VAL A 325 -2.83 -11.99 4.62
C VAL A 325 -3.97 -12.98 4.39
N ARG A 326 -3.69 -14.21 3.91
CA ARG A 326 -4.72 -15.25 3.78
C ARG A 326 -5.39 -15.55 5.13
N ARG A 327 -4.61 -15.70 6.19
CA ARG A 327 -5.09 -15.93 7.56
C ARG A 327 -6.00 -14.80 8.04
N ALA A 328 -5.62 -13.55 7.81
CA ALA A 328 -6.43 -12.37 8.10
C ALA A 328 -7.72 -12.32 7.25
N CYS A 329 -7.67 -12.82 6.02
CA CYS A 329 -8.84 -13.00 5.15
C CYS A 329 -9.70 -14.24 5.51
N GLY A 330 -9.35 -14.99 6.56
CA GLY A 330 -10.13 -16.12 7.07
C GLY A 330 -9.92 -17.46 6.37
N PHE A 331 -8.82 -17.63 5.61
CA PHE A 331 -8.51 -18.93 4.98
C PHE A 331 -7.00 -19.23 4.96
N GLN A 332 -6.66 -20.45 4.55
CA GLN A 332 -5.28 -20.92 4.32
C GLN A 332 -5.24 -21.85 3.11
N LEU A 333 -4.11 -21.88 2.42
CA LEU A 333 -3.79 -22.88 1.40
C LEU A 333 -3.13 -24.11 2.03
N GLN A 334 -3.14 -25.24 1.33
CA GLN A 334 -2.52 -26.48 1.80
C GLN A 334 -1.02 -26.33 2.03
N ARG A 335 -0.36 -25.45 1.25
CA ARG A 335 1.07 -25.16 1.40
C ARG A 335 1.40 -24.27 2.60
N ASP A 336 0.43 -23.55 3.17
CA ASP A 336 0.71 -22.53 4.19
C ASP A 336 1.36 -23.13 5.45
N PRO A 337 0.83 -24.22 6.05
CA PRO A 337 1.46 -24.82 7.22
C PRO A 337 2.84 -25.41 6.93
N ILE A 338 3.08 -25.88 5.70
CA ILE A 338 4.36 -26.45 5.27
C ILE A 338 5.42 -25.34 5.19
N GLN A 339 5.08 -24.22 4.54
CA GLN A 339 5.95 -23.05 4.44
C GLN A 339 6.21 -22.41 5.81
N GLU A 340 5.20 -22.34 6.68
CA GLU A 340 5.36 -21.84 8.05
C GLU A 340 6.36 -22.68 8.85
N ALA A 341 6.24 -24.01 8.79
CA ALA A 341 7.16 -24.92 9.46
C ALA A 341 8.59 -24.82 8.90
N ALA A 342 8.74 -24.69 7.57
CA ALA A 342 10.03 -24.49 6.93
C ALA A 342 10.67 -23.15 7.36
N GLY A 343 9.92 -22.05 7.31
CA GLY A 343 10.42 -20.74 7.73
C GLY A 343 10.79 -20.69 9.22
N GLU A 344 10.08 -21.42 10.08
CA GLU A 344 10.46 -21.51 11.50
C GLU A 344 11.76 -22.28 11.70
N LYS A 345 11.97 -23.35 10.95
CA LYS A 345 13.24 -24.08 10.93
C LYS A 345 14.39 -23.18 10.47
N ASP A 346 14.20 -22.42 9.40
CA ASP A 346 15.22 -21.50 8.87
C ASP A 346 15.57 -20.40 9.89
N ARG A 347 14.56 -19.83 10.59
CA ARG A 347 14.80 -18.86 11.68
C ARG A 347 15.58 -19.45 12.84
N GLU A 348 15.29 -20.69 13.23
CA GLU A 348 16.01 -21.37 14.32
C GLU A 348 17.44 -21.74 13.92
N GLU A 349 17.68 -22.12 12.65
CA GLU A 349 19.02 -22.31 12.10
C GLU A 349 19.83 -21.00 12.13
N GLU A 350 19.26 -19.87 11.69
CA GLU A 350 19.93 -18.57 11.78
C GLU A 350 20.15 -18.10 13.23
N ARG A 351 19.25 -18.48 14.16
CA ARG A 351 19.41 -18.21 15.59
C ARG A 351 20.57 -19.00 16.21
N THR A 352 20.78 -20.23 15.77
CA THR A 352 21.77 -21.15 16.33
C THR A 352 23.12 -21.12 15.61
N ARG A 353 23.20 -20.50 14.43
CA ARG A 353 24.45 -20.30 13.68
C ARG A 353 25.52 -19.66 14.58
N GLU A 354 26.51 -20.45 15.00
CA GLU A 354 27.70 -19.95 15.68
C GLU A 354 28.44 -19.02 14.71
N LEU A 355 28.89 -17.86 15.23
CA LEU A 355 29.76 -16.95 14.49
C LEU A 355 31.16 -17.57 14.44
N ASP A 356 31.33 -18.66 13.69
CA ASP A 356 32.60 -19.39 13.53
C ASP A 356 33.66 -18.61 12.72
N TYR A 357 33.41 -17.33 12.45
CA TYR A 357 34.37 -16.47 11.79
C TYR A 357 35.19 -15.74 12.86
N TYR A 358 36.50 -15.96 12.82
CA TYR A 358 37.58 -15.46 13.71
C TYR A 358 38.03 -16.42 14.83
N ASP A 359 38.40 -17.65 14.46
CA ASP A 359 39.63 -18.26 14.99
C ASP A 359 40.72 -18.21 13.91
N ASP A 360 40.98 -17.00 13.37
CA ASP A 360 42.20 -16.75 12.60
C ASP A 360 43.34 -16.64 13.61
N GLY A 361 43.88 -17.80 13.95
CA GLY A 361 45.20 -18.13 14.49
C GLY A 361 46.23 -17.00 14.62
N ASP A 362 45.97 -16.00 15.44
CA ASP A 362 46.99 -15.11 16.00
C ASP A 362 47.69 -15.89 17.12
N ASP A 363 48.43 -16.93 16.71
CA ASP A 363 49.40 -17.63 17.55
C ASP A 363 50.51 -16.63 17.89
N PRO A 364 50.61 -16.10 19.13
CA PRO A 364 51.63 -15.15 19.49
C PRO A 364 53.03 -15.80 19.59
N ALA A 365 53.17 -17.09 19.26
CA ALA A 365 54.38 -17.85 19.51
C ALA A 365 55.52 -17.63 18.50
N ASN A 366 55.33 -16.93 17.37
CA ASN A 366 56.37 -16.85 16.33
C ASN A 366 57.12 -15.51 16.18
N CYS A 367 57.06 -14.62 17.18
CA CYS A 367 57.96 -13.46 17.26
C CYS A 367 59.11 -13.67 18.27
N ARG A 368 59.87 -14.77 18.14
CA ARG A 368 61.23 -14.89 18.72
C ARG A 368 62.13 -15.77 17.85
N SER A 369 62.65 -15.20 16.77
CA SER A 369 64.07 -15.32 16.37
C SER A 369 64.28 -14.79 14.96
N GLN A 370 64.87 -13.60 14.83
CA GLN A 370 66.16 -13.38 14.15
C GLN A 370 66.60 -11.93 14.33
#